data_AF-A0A4U1INL7-F1
#
_entry.id   AF-A0A4U1INL7-F1
#
_cell.length_a   1.000
_cell.length_b   1.000
_cell.length_c   1.000
_cell.angle_alpha   90.00
_cell.angle_beta   90.00
_cell.angle_gamma   90.00
#
_symmetry.space_group_name_H-M   'P 1'
#
loop_
_entity.id
_entity.type
_entity.pdbx_description
1 polymer ?
#
loop_
_entity_poly.entity_id
_entity_poly.type
_entity_poly.pdbx_seq_one_letter_code
_entity_poly.pdbx_strand_id
1 'polypeptide(L)'
;MLSLGLLGCATLSLVPLGCGAKITYPAASEGPRVPDATAERLRACVDEFGGDLDRGYYTFDYKVLADPEGRVVDVASKGVPHADLAGCTRIALRGMTVPEGLLKLRLAEPIARTNGQTMPERALVGEVVIVTVTTVTIVFVDLLIEAGVATMVFAVTLEIAKDIAEAIQKKPRWKELCDEELNDCLDSPKQSIPGSVEGSSLCLWCREKCTSKGWPEAVKKDGKLLPCIFNKQRQHQ
;
A
#
# COMPACT_ATOMS: atom_id res chain seq x y z
N MET A 1 29.19 64.56 27.40
CA MET A 1 27.98 63.72 27.32
C MET A 1 27.34 63.93 25.97
N LEU A 2 27.31 62.92 25.10
CA LEU A 2 26.33 62.75 24.01
C LEU A 2 26.55 61.36 23.39
N SER A 3 25.63 60.45 23.70
CA SER A 3 25.57 59.07 23.28
C SER A 3 24.72 58.98 22.00
N LEU A 4 25.28 58.47 20.91
CA LEU A 4 24.56 57.92 19.75
C LEU A 4 25.09 56.50 19.58
N GLY A 5 24.34 55.42 19.43
CA GLY A 5 22.93 55.21 19.11
C GLY A 5 22.88 53.85 18.42
N LEU A 6 22.28 52.85 19.06
CA LEU A 6 22.06 51.52 18.48
C LEU A 6 21.23 51.64 17.20
N LEU A 7 21.66 50.98 16.12
CA LEU A 7 20.76 50.54 15.05
C LEU A 7 21.12 49.13 14.62
N GLY A 8 20.58 48.15 15.36
CA GLY A 8 20.52 46.76 14.93
C GLY A 8 19.32 46.56 14.01
N CYS A 9 19.56 46.41 12.72
CA CYS A 9 18.55 45.88 11.79
C CYS A 9 18.54 44.35 11.90
N ALA A 10 17.76 43.82 12.83
CA ALA A 10 17.33 42.43 12.78
C ALA A 10 16.24 42.31 11.70
N THR A 11 16.64 42.07 10.45
CA THR A 11 15.70 41.60 9.42
C THR A 11 15.32 40.16 9.77
N LEU A 12 14.25 40.01 10.56
CA LEU A 12 13.51 38.76 10.65
C LEU A 12 12.91 38.51 9.27
N SER A 13 13.63 37.76 8.44
CA SER A 13 13.08 37.15 7.24
C SER A 13 11.98 36.20 7.69
N LEU A 14 10.73 36.66 7.63
CA LEU A 14 9.57 35.78 7.54
C LEU A 14 9.78 34.95 6.27
N VAL A 15 10.24 33.71 6.44
CA VAL A 15 10.16 32.71 5.40
C VAL A 15 8.65 32.55 5.11
N PRO A 16 8.19 32.78 3.87
CA PRO A 16 6.80 32.52 3.55
C PRO A 16 6.56 31.04 3.83
N LEU A 17 5.67 30.74 4.78
CA LEU A 17 5.10 29.41 4.97
C LEU A 17 4.26 29.13 3.73
N GLY A 18 4.94 28.75 2.64
CA GLY A 18 4.34 28.32 1.39
C GLY A 18 3.43 27.13 1.64
N CYS A 19 2.46 26.95 0.74
CA CYS A 19 1.44 25.90 0.70
C CYS A 19 2.02 24.48 0.74
N GLY A 20 2.60 24.08 1.87
CA GLY A 20 3.12 22.74 2.06
C GLY A 20 1.99 21.73 2.13
N ALA A 21 2.29 20.50 1.70
CA ALA A 21 1.36 19.40 1.78
C ALA A 21 0.84 19.24 3.22
N LYS A 22 -0.48 19.02 3.39
CA LYS A 22 -1.15 18.97 4.70
C LYS A 22 -1.68 17.57 4.98
N ILE A 23 -1.36 17.03 6.15
CA ILE A 23 -1.90 15.76 6.66
C ILE A 23 -3.27 15.98 7.29
N THR A 24 -4.21 15.12 6.95
CA THR A 24 -5.54 15.00 7.56
C THR A 24 -5.86 13.52 7.78
N TYR A 25 -6.57 13.20 8.86
CA TYR A 25 -7.15 11.88 9.10
C TYR A 25 -8.68 11.99 9.05
N PRO A 26 -9.43 10.97 8.59
CA PRO A 26 -10.88 10.99 8.63
C PRO A 26 -11.39 11.17 10.07
N ALA A 27 -12.33 12.10 10.29
CA ALA A 27 -12.79 12.47 11.63
C ALA A 27 -13.47 11.32 12.42
N ALA A 28 -13.98 10.30 11.72
CA ALA A 28 -14.68 9.15 12.29
C ALA A 28 -13.91 7.83 12.12
N SER A 29 -12.59 7.88 11.95
CA SER A 29 -11.79 6.68 11.77
C SER A 29 -11.53 5.96 13.09
N GLU A 30 -12.03 4.75 13.23
CA GLU A 30 -11.63 3.83 14.31
C GLU A 30 -10.49 2.93 13.80
N GLY A 31 -9.31 3.01 14.43
CA GLY A 31 -8.17 2.15 14.06
C GLY A 31 -6.81 2.75 14.41
N PRO A 32 -5.73 1.95 14.30
CA PRO A 32 -4.39 2.47 14.47
C PRO A 32 -4.07 3.46 13.35
N ARG A 33 -3.33 4.52 13.68
CA ARG A 33 -2.77 5.43 12.68
C ARG A 33 -1.39 4.95 12.27
N VAL A 34 -1.01 5.25 11.03
CA VAL A 34 0.38 5.12 10.62
C VAL A 34 1.27 5.94 11.59
N PRO A 35 2.49 5.47 11.92
CA PRO A 35 3.36 6.21 12.81
C PRO A 35 3.62 7.63 12.29
N ASP A 36 3.63 8.64 13.18
CA ASP A 36 3.75 10.05 12.79
C ASP A 36 4.99 10.32 11.93
N ALA A 37 6.12 9.69 12.25
CA ALA A 37 7.34 9.80 11.47
C ALA A 37 7.19 9.25 10.03
N THR A 38 6.38 8.21 9.85
CA THR A 38 6.06 7.67 8.52
C THR A 38 5.09 8.60 7.80
N ALA A 39 4.08 9.12 8.48
CA ALA A 39 3.11 10.05 7.92
C ALA A 39 3.81 11.33 7.41
N GLU A 40 4.75 11.88 8.18
CA GLU A 40 5.55 13.04 7.78
C GLU A 40 6.46 12.77 6.58
N ARG A 41 7.04 11.57 6.48
CA ARG A 41 7.83 11.20 5.29
C ARG A 41 6.95 11.04 4.05
N LEU A 42 5.75 10.49 4.20
CA LEU A 42 4.77 10.42 3.12
C LEU A 42 4.33 11.82 2.68
N ARG A 43 4.10 12.73 3.64
CA ARG A 43 3.80 14.13 3.38
C ARG A 43 4.94 14.80 2.62
N ALA A 44 6.19 14.56 2.98
CA ALA A 44 7.35 15.10 2.27
C ALA A 44 7.42 14.60 0.81
N CYS A 45 7.15 13.32 0.56
CA CYS A 45 7.07 12.79 -0.81
C CYS A 45 5.98 13.49 -1.63
N VAL A 46 4.84 13.75 -1.01
CA VAL A 46 3.73 14.45 -1.65
C VAL A 46 4.03 15.93 -1.87
N ASP A 47 4.74 16.57 -0.93
CA ASP A 47 5.18 17.96 -1.07
C ASP A 47 6.14 18.12 -2.25
N GLU A 48 7.02 17.14 -2.46
CA GLU A 48 8.02 17.14 -3.53
C GLU A 48 7.43 16.77 -4.89
N PHE A 49 6.60 15.73 -4.98
CA PHE A 49 6.14 15.15 -6.25
C PHE A 49 4.63 15.29 -6.51
N GLY A 50 3.84 15.73 -5.53
CA GLY A 50 2.38 15.82 -5.64
C GLY A 50 1.90 16.99 -6.50
N GLY A 51 2.74 18.01 -6.71
CA GLY A 51 2.44 19.14 -7.58
C GLY A 51 2.33 18.79 -9.07
N ASP A 52 2.90 17.66 -9.48
CA ASP A 52 2.84 17.15 -10.85
C ASP A 52 1.55 16.37 -11.15
N LEU A 53 0.68 16.20 -10.14
CA LEU A 53 -0.61 15.55 -10.31
C LEU A 53 -1.65 16.53 -10.82
N ASP A 54 -2.51 16.04 -11.72
CA ASP A 54 -3.72 16.75 -12.10
C ASP A 54 -4.63 16.97 -10.88
N ARG A 55 -5.56 17.92 -11.01
CA ARG A 55 -6.60 18.13 -9.99
C ARG A 55 -7.42 16.85 -9.83
N GLY A 56 -7.50 16.34 -8.61
CA GLY A 56 -8.32 15.16 -8.33
C GLY A 56 -8.09 14.51 -6.99
N TYR A 57 -8.74 13.35 -6.84
CA TYR A 57 -8.59 12.45 -5.70
C TYR A 57 -7.86 11.19 -6.17
N TYR A 58 -6.78 10.85 -5.49
CA TYR A 58 -5.96 9.69 -5.78
C TYR A 58 -5.94 8.76 -4.58
N THR A 59 -6.15 7.47 -4.80
CA THR A 59 -6.03 6.45 -3.75
C THR A 59 -4.85 5.54 -4.05
N PHE A 60 -3.99 5.37 -3.05
CA PHE A 60 -2.81 4.53 -3.11
C PHE A 60 -2.91 3.43 -2.06
N ASP A 61 -3.00 2.19 -2.52
CA ASP A 61 -3.01 1.03 -1.65
C ASP A 61 -1.57 0.56 -1.44
N TYR A 62 -1.14 0.49 -0.18
CA TYR A 62 0.15 -0.05 0.21
C TYR A 62 -0.03 -1.28 1.10
N LYS A 63 0.69 -2.34 0.75
CA LYS A 63 0.83 -3.52 1.58
C LYS A 63 2.28 -3.62 2.05
N VAL A 64 2.48 -3.45 3.34
CA VAL A 64 3.78 -3.46 4.01
C VAL A 64 3.95 -4.80 4.71
N LEU A 65 5.04 -5.50 4.43
CA LEU A 65 5.43 -6.71 5.14
C LEU A 65 6.54 -6.36 6.13
N ALA A 66 6.36 -6.73 7.39
CA ALA A 66 7.36 -6.61 8.44
C ALA A 66 7.78 -7.99 8.98
N ASP A 67 9.04 -8.06 9.39
CA ASP A 67 9.58 -9.20 10.14
C ASP A 67 9.06 -9.23 11.59
N PRO A 68 9.31 -10.31 12.35
CA PRO A 68 8.86 -10.43 13.73
C PRO A 68 9.41 -9.34 14.66
N GLU A 69 10.52 -8.69 14.29
CA GLU A 69 11.12 -7.58 15.02
C GLU A 69 10.50 -6.21 14.66
N GLY A 70 9.53 -6.19 13.74
CA GLY A 70 8.85 -4.98 13.30
C GLY A 70 9.64 -4.14 12.29
N ARG A 71 10.66 -4.73 11.65
CA ARG A 71 11.37 -4.09 10.53
C ARG A 71 10.65 -4.41 9.23
N VAL A 72 10.44 -3.39 8.41
CA VAL A 72 9.81 -3.56 7.10
C VAL A 72 10.78 -4.24 6.14
N VAL A 73 10.34 -5.35 5.55
CA VAL A 73 11.11 -6.17 4.60
C VAL A 73 10.61 -6.05 3.17
N ASP A 74 9.33 -5.72 2.97
CA ASP A 74 8.76 -5.49 1.64
C ASP A 74 7.63 -4.45 1.68
N VAL A 75 7.43 -3.76 0.56
CA VAL A 75 6.34 -2.80 0.34
C VAL A 75 5.83 -2.96 -1.08
N ALA A 76 4.62 -3.50 -1.22
CA ALA A 76 3.88 -3.51 -2.47
C ALA A 76 2.95 -2.30 -2.54
N SER A 77 2.75 -1.74 -3.73
CA SER A 77 1.86 -0.61 -3.95
C SER A 77 1.01 -0.76 -5.20
N LYS A 78 -0.20 -0.20 -5.17
CA LYS A 78 -1.13 -0.12 -6.31
C LYS A 78 -1.65 1.31 -6.47
N GLY A 79 -1.97 1.69 -7.70
CA GLY A 79 -2.68 2.94 -8.01
C GLY A 79 -1.83 4.20 -8.00
N VAL A 80 -0.50 4.09 -7.87
CA VAL A 80 0.39 5.27 -7.86
C VAL A 80 0.70 5.70 -9.30
N PRO A 81 0.31 6.92 -9.73
CA PRO A 81 0.35 7.34 -11.13
C PRO A 81 1.75 7.73 -11.61
N HIS A 82 2.66 8.10 -10.71
CA HIS A 82 4.01 8.57 -11.06
C HIS A 82 5.10 7.70 -10.42
N ALA A 83 6.15 7.40 -11.20
CA ALA A 83 7.24 6.51 -10.77
C ALA A 83 8.04 7.09 -9.59
N ASP A 84 8.31 8.41 -9.60
CA ASP A 84 9.09 9.05 -8.53
C ASP A 84 8.29 9.17 -7.23
N LEU A 85 7.00 9.51 -7.31
CA LEU A 85 6.11 9.48 -6.16
C LEU A 85 6.00 8.07 -5.59
N ALA A 86 5.85 7.05 -6.45
CA ALA A 86 5.83 5.64 -6.03
C ALA A 86 7.15 5.19 -5.39
N GLY A 87 8.29 5.66 -5.91
CA GLY A 87 9.61 5.40 -5.35
C GLY A 87 9.77 6.02 -3.97
N CYS A 88 9.46 7.31 -3.85
CA CYS A 88 9.59 8.06 -2.60
C CYS A 88 8.70 7.45 -1.49
N THR A 89 7.42 7.19 -1.78
CA THR A 89 6.48 6.65 -0.78
C THR A 89 6.87 5.24 -0.33
N ARG A 90 7.36 4.38 -1.23
CA ARG A 90 7.91 3.07 -0.85
C ARG A 90 9.13 3.21 0.06
N ILE A 91 10.02 4.16 -0.20
CA ILE A 91 11.17 4.43 0.68
C ILE A 91 10.70 4.92 2.05
N ALA A 92 9.74 5.83 2.09
CA ALA A 92 9.14 6.32 3.33
C ALA A 92 8.55 5.18 4.18
N LEU A 93 7.81 4.27 3.54
CA LEU A 93 7.20 3.10 4.20
C LEU A 93 8.22 2.03 4.59
N ARG A 94 9.30 1.83 3.83
CA ARG A 94 10.41 0.94 4.24
C ARG A 94 11.13 1.45 5.48
N GLY A 95 11.16 2.77 5.68
CA GLY A 95 11.68 3.41 6.89
C GLY A 95 10.70 3.42 8.07
N MET A 96 9.53 2.78 7.96
CA MET A 96 8.55 2.69 9.04
C MET A 96 9.06 1.78 10.14
N THR A 97 8.99 2.26 11.37
CA THR A 97 9.19 1.45 12.59
C THR A 97 7.83 1.03 13.11
N VAL A 98 7.55 -0.27 13.15
CA VAL A 98 6.29 -0.78 13.70
C VAL A 98 6.26 -0.55 15.22
N PRO A 99 5.26 0.16 15.77
CA PRO A 99 5.15 0.37 17.22
C PRO A 99 5.07 -0.95 18.00
N GLU A 100 5.79 -1.05 19.13
CA GLU A 100 5.81 -2.26 19.97
C GLU A 100 4.41 -2.71 20.41
N GLY A 101 3.49 -1.78 20.62
CA GLY A 101 2.10 -2.10 20.96
C GLY A 101 1.39 -2.94 19.89
N LEU A 102 1.73 -2.74 18.62
CA LEU A 102 1.21 -3.53 17.50
C LEU A 102 1.92 -4.89 17.41
N LEU A 103 3.21 -4.95 17.71
CA LEU A 103 3.94 -6.22 17.78
C LEU A 103 3.41 -7.14 18.89
N LYS A 104 2.93 -6.57 20.01
CA LYS A 104 2.30 -7.33 21.09
C LYS A 104 0.96 -7.96 20.70
N LEU A 105 0.26 -7.44 19.69
CA LEU A 105 -0.94 -8.09 19.14
C LEU A 105 -0.62 -9.47 18.55
N ARG A 106 0.63 -9.71 18.14
CA ARG A 106 1.13 -11.05 17.76
C ARG A 106 1.17 -12.03 18.92
N LEU A 107 1.42 -11.54 20.13
CA LEU A 107 1.60 -12.34 21.34
C LEU A 107 0.27 -12.63 22.05
N ALA A 108 -0.81 -11.93 21.68
CA ALA A 108 -2.15 -12.32 22.09
C ALA A 108 -2.50 -13.62 21.35
N GLU A 109 -2.31 -14.76 22.01
CA GLU A 109 -2.80 -16.05 21.52
C GLU A 109 -4.29 -15.91 21.13
N PRO A 110 -4.73 -16.49 20.00
CA PRO A 110 -6.15 -16.72 19.82
C PRO A 110 -6.57 -17.61 20.99
N ILE A 111 -7.40 -17.07 21.89
CA ILE A 111 -8.07 -17.85 22.93
C ILE A 111 -8.68 -19.03 22.20
N ALA A 112 -8.10 -20.21 22.41
CA ALA A 112 -8.66 -21.45 21.94
C ALA A 112 -10.11 -21.46 22.40
N ARG A 113 -11.05 -21.47 21.45
CA ARG A 113 -12.48 -21.67 21.72
C ARG A 113 -12.62 -23.05 22.37
N THR A 114 -12.43 -23.09 23.68
CA THR A 114 -12.58 -24.28 24.49
C THR A 114 -13.72 -23.98 25.44
N ASN A 115 -14.85 -24.63 25.13
CA ASN A 115 -16.06 -24.76 25.93
C ASN A 115 -16.97 -23.53 26.04
N GLY A 116 -18.21 -23.73 25.57
CA GLY A 116 -19.25 -22.73 25.55
C GLY A 116 -19.59 -22.20 26.93
N GLN A 117 -19.33 -20.92 27.14
CA GLN A 117 -20.06 -20.08 28.07
C GLN A 117 -20.27 -18.71 27.41
N THR A 118 -21.51 -18.47 27.01
CA THR A 118 -22.05 -17.17 26.63
C THR A 118 -22.03 -16.25 27.85
N MET A 119 -21.17 -15.23 27.85
CA MET A 119 -21.30 -14.01 28.64
C MET A 119 -20.64 -12.82 27.90
N PRO A 120 -21.10 -11.59 28.16
CA PRO A 120 -21.54 -10.66 27.12
C PRO A 120 -20.38 -9.96 26.41
N GLU A 121 -20.49 -9.92 25.08
CA GLU A 121 -19.66 -9.09 24.20
C GLU A 121 -19.79 -7.62 24.61
N ARG A 122 -18.74 -7.09 25.23
CA ARG A 122 -18.35 -5.71 24.96
C ARG A 122 -17.49 -5.76 23.71
N ALA A 123 -18.17 -5.72 22.56
CA ALA A 123 -17.56 -5.54 21.26
C ALA A 123 -16.88 -4.16 21.21
N LEU A 124 -15.57 -4.15 21.50
CA LEU A 124 -14.67 -3.03 21.30
C LEU A 124 -13.33 -3.59 20.81
N VAL A 125 -13.34 -4.10 19.58
CA VAL A 125 -12.12 -4.29 18.79
C VAL A 125 -12.51 -3.99 17.35
N GLY A 126 -12.09 -2.83 16.84
CA GLY A 126 -12.14 -2.54 15.41
C GLY A 126 -11.52 -3.71 14.65
N GLU A 127 -12.28 -4.23 13.71
CA GLU A 127 -12.11 -5.48 12.95
C GLU A 127 -10.70 -6.08 12.96
N VAL A 128 -10.51 -7.14 13.78
CA VAL A 128 -9.36 -8.05 13.64
C VAL A 128 -9.60 -8.90 12.40
N VAL A 129 -9.04 -8.44 11.28
CA VAL A 129 -9.14 -9.11 9.98
C VAL A 129 -8.27 -10.37 9.98
N ILE A 130 -8.93 -11.52 9.90
CA ILE A 130 -8.43 -12.85 9.47
C ILE A 130 -7.02 -13.20 10.00
N VAL A 131 -6.97 -13.85 11.16
CA VAL A 131 -5.80 -14.64 11.57
C VAL A 131 -5.75 -15.88 10.68
N THR A 132 -5.03 -15.81 9.56
CA THR A 132 -4.41 -17.04 9.04
C THR A 132 -3.29 -17.40 10.01
N VAL A 133 -3.07 -18.70 10.25
CA VAL A 133 -2.29 -19.22 11.38
C VAL A 133 -0.83 -18.69 11.44
N THR A 134 -0.37 -17.91 10.46
CA THR A 134 1.03 -17.47 10.28
C THR A 134 1.27 -15.95 10.20
N THR A 135 0.27 -15.07 10.06
CA THR A 135 0.51 -13.62 9.91
C THR A 135 -0.52 -12.76 10.65
N VAL A 136 -0.07 -11.67 11.27
CA VAL A 136 -0.96 -10.64 11.85
C VAL A 136 -1.13 -9.51 10.84
N THR A 137 -2.37 -9.26 10.43
CA THR A 137 -2.71 -8.18 9.49
C THR A 137 -3.31 -7.00 10.27
N ILE A 138 -2.76 -5.81 10.06
CA ILE A 138 -3.20 -4.55 10.67
C ILE A 138 -3.54 -3.59 9.54
N VAL A 139 -4.79 -3.15 9.49
CA VAL A 139 -5.22 -2.10 8.57
C VAL A 139 -5.14 -0.76 9.32
N PHE A 140 -4.34 0.17 8.81
CA PHE A 140 -4.28 1.51 9.37
C PHE A 140 -5.44 2.36 8.86
N VAL A 141 -5.80 3.36 9.64
CA VAL A 141 -6.65 4.45 9.19
C VAL A 141 -6.01 5.14 7.98
N ASP A 142 -6.83 5.42 6.97
CA ASP A 142 -6.43 6.19 5.80
C ASP A 142 -5.76 7.51 6.18
N LEU A 143 -4.59 7.76 5.58
CA LEU A 143 -3.88 9.02 5.70
C LEU A 143 -4.23 9.88 4.47
N LEU A 144 -4.82 11.05 4.68
CA LEU A 144 -5.12 12.00 3.62
C LEU A 144 -4.02 13.07 3.59
N ILE A 145 -3.45 13.32 2.41
CA ILE A 145 -2.50 14.39 2.20
C ILE A 145 -3.01 15.30 1.08
N GLU A 146 -3.19 16.57 1.40
CA GLU A 146 -3.59 17.61 0.44
C GLU A 146 -2.35 18.35 -0.05
N ALA A 147 -2.13 18.42 -1.36
CA ALA A 147 -1.10 19.25 -1.97
C ALA A 147 -1.66 19.99 -3.19
N GLY A 148 -1.67 21.32 -3.10
CA GLY A 148 -2.23 22.17 -4.16
C GLY A 148 -3.70 21.85 -4.46
N VAL A 149 -3.96 21.27 -5.64
CA VAL A 149 -5.30 20.92 -6.14
C VAL A 149 -5.59 19.41 -6.10
N ALA A 150 -4.67 18.61 -5.57
CA ALA A 150 -4.80 17.17 -5.46
C ALA A 150 -4.94 16.75 -4.00
N THR A 151 -5.79 15.74 -3.77
CA THR A 151 -5.90 15.04 -2.49
C THR A 151 -5.48 13.59 -2.70
N MET A 152 -4.52 13.14 -1.92
CA MET A 152 -4.02 11.77 -1.96
C MET A 152 -4.45 11.03 -0.70
N VAL A 153 -4.98 9.83 -0.89
CA VAL A 153 -5.42 8.92 0.17
C VAL A 153 -4.46 7.73 0.20
N PHE A 154 -3.82 7.52 1.33
CA PHE A 154 -2.89 6.42 1.55
C PHE A 154 -3.55 5.37 2.42
N ALA A 155 -3.97 4.26 1.81
CA ALA A 155 -4.50 3.09 2.50
C ALA A 155 -3.33 2.13 2.79
N VAL A 156 -2.90 2.03 4.04
CA VAL A 156 -1.74 1.23 4.44
C VAL A 156 -2.18 0.01 5.22
N THR A 157 -1.85 -1.17 4.70
CA THR A 157 -2.01 -2.46 5.40
C THR A 157 -0.64 -2.98 5.79
N LEU A 158 -0.46 -3.36 7.05
CA LEU A 158 0.75 -3.98 7.59
C LEU A 158 0.50 -5.46 7.87
N GLU A 159 1.36 -6.31 7.34
CA GLU A 159 1.43 -7.74 7.66
C GLU A 159 2.70 -8.00 8.45
N ILE A 160 2.55 -8.59 9.64
CA ILE A 160 3.67 -9.01 10.47
C ILE A 160 3.78 -10.53 10.37
N ALA A 161 4.90 -11.00 9.82
CA ALA A 161 5.20 -12.43 9.72
C ALA A 161 5.48 -13.01 11.12
N LYS A 162 5.14 -14.29 11.35
CA LYS A 162 5.49 -14.96 12.61
C LYS A 162 6.97 -15.29 12.71
N ASP A 163 7.61 -15.59 11.57
CA ASP A 163 9.02 -15.93 11.47
C ASP A 163 9.76 -15.10 10.41
N ILE A 164 11.04 -14.84 10.63
CA ILE A 164 11.93 -14.09 9.70
C ILE A 164 11.96 -14.77 8.32
N ALA A 165 11.95 -16.11 8.29
CA ALA A 165 11.95 -16.89 7.05
C ALA A 165 10.71 -16.61 6.19
N GLU A 166 9.56 -16.34 6.79
CA GLU A 166 8.33 -15.99 6.10
C GLU A 166 8.33 -14.52 5.64
N ALA A 167 8.90 -13.62 6.45
CA ALA A 167 9.10 -12.22 6.08
C ALA A 167 9.99 -12.08 4.83
N ILE A 168 11.01 -12.93 4.72
CA ILE A 168 12.00 -12.94 3.63
C ILE A 168 11.63 -13.94 2.53
N GLN A 169 10.48 -14.63 2.59
CA GLN A 169 10.01 -15.43 1.46
C GLN A 169 9.70 -14.49 0.29
N LYS A 170 10.74 -14.14 -0.48
CA LYS A 170 10.61 -13.56 -1.81
C LYS A 170 9.62 -14.44 -2.52
N LYS A 171 8.51 -13.85 -2.99
CA LYS A 171 7.62 -14.53 -3.92
C LYS A 171 8.54 -15.14 -4.97
N PRO A 172 8.45 -16.45 -5.23
CA PRO A 172 9.37 -17.07 -6.16
C PRO A 172 9.28 -16.29 -7.47
N ARG A 173 10.42 -15.87 -8.04
CA ARG A 173 10.56 -14.88 -9.12
C ARG A 173 9.54 -15.01 -10.25
N TRP A 174 9.08 -16.23 -10.53
CA TRP A 174 8.02 -16.49 -11.49
C TRP A 174 6.67 -15.84 -11.13
N LYS A 175 6.29 -15.74 -9.85
CA LYS A 175 5.07 -15.04 -9.41
C LYS A 175 5.11 -13.55 -9.71
N GLU A 176 6.28 -12.91 -9.56
CA GLU A 176 6.48 -11.49 -9.91
C GLU A 176 6.33 -11.29 -11.42
N LEU A 177 6.98 -12.13 -12.24
CA LEU A 177 6.83 -12.10 -13.70
C LEU A 177 5.36 -12.30 -14.13
N CYS A 178 4.68 -13.25 -13.49
CA CYS A 178 3.26 -13.46 -13.74
C CYS A 178 2.40 -12.26 -13.29
N ASP A 179 2.85 -11.41 -12.35
CA ASP A 179 2.06 -10.30 -11.78
C ASP A 179 2.18 -9.09 -12.71
N GLU A 180 3.39 -8.88 -13.24
CA GLU A 180 3.66 -7.92 -14.31
C GLU A 180 2.80 -8.22 -15.56
N GLU A 181 2.81 -9.45 -16.05
CA GLU A 181 2.01 -9.88 -17.21
C GLU A 181 0.50 -9.81 -16.96
N LEU A 182 0.06 -10.01 -15.71
CA LEU A 182 -1.34 -9.83 -15.34
C LEU A 182 -1.76 -8.37 -15.49
N ASN A 183 -0.96 -7.43 -14.98
CA ASN A 183 -1.28 -6.00 -15.08
C ASN A 183 -1.35 -5.58 -16.56
N ASP A 184 -0.38 -6.00 -17.37
CA ASP A 184 -0.38 -5.77 -18.81
C ASP A 184 -1.63 -6.35 -19.50
N CYS A 185 -2.10 -7.52 -19.07
CA CYS A 185 -3.34 -8.10 -19.59
C CYS A 185 -4.58 -7.31 -19.18
N LEU A 186 -4.66 -6.87 -17.92
CA LEU A 186 -5.78 -6.08 -17.40
C LEU A 186 -5.90 -4.72 -18.11
N ASP A 187 -4.78 -4.12 -18.49
CA ASP A 187 -4.75 -2.89 -19.29
C ASP A 187 -5.15 -3.08 -20.77
N SER A 188 -5.40 -4.33 -21.19
CA SER A 188 -5.78 -4.67 -22.56
C SER A 188 -7.29 -4.95 -22.70
N PRO A 189 -7.84 -4.93 -23.94
CA PRO A 189 -9.21 -5.35 -24.19
C PRO A 189 -9.54 -6.79 -23.79
N LYS A 190 -8.54 -7.62 -23.46
CA LYS A 190 -8.76 -9.00 -23.00
C LYS A 190 -9.39 -9.07 -21.61
N GLN A 191 -9.31 -8.01 -20.80
CA GLN A 191 -9.99 -7.93 -19.51
C GLN A 191 -11.51 -8.16 -19.64
N SER A 192 -12.13 -7.77 -20.75
CA SER A 192 -13.57 -7.93 -20.95
C SER A 192 -13.98 -9.34 -21.42
N ILE A 193 -13.01 -10.23 -21.69
CA ILE A 193 -13.30 -11.60 -22.09
C ILE A 193 -13.58 -12.43 -20.83
N PRO A 194 -14.71 -13.16 -20.74
CA PRO A 194 -15.03 -13.97 -19.57
C PRO A 194 -14.02 -15.10 -19.31
N GLY A 195 -13.59 -15.22 -18.06
CA GLY A 195 -12.60 -16.20 -17.57
C GLY A 195 -13.17 -17.60 -17.29
N SER A 196 -12.54 -18.33 -16.37
CA SER A 196 -12.90 -19.71 -16.00
C SER A 196 -14.20 -19.82 -15.21
N VAL A 197 -14.53 -18.78 -14.44
CA VAL A 197 -15.75 -18.69 -13.61
C VAL A 197 -16.57 -17.46 -13.97
N GLU A 198 -17.86 -17.49 -13.66
CA GLU A 198 -18.76 -16.35 -13.87
C GLU A 198 -18.22 -15.10 -13.13
N GLY A 199 -18.22 -13.95 -13.82
CA GLY A 199 -17.67 -12.70 -13.30
C GLY A 199 -16.15 -12.58 -13.30
N SER A 200 -15.39 -13.63 -13.67
CA SER A 200 -13.93 -13.53 -13.85
C SER A 200 -13.53 -13.08 -15.25
N SER A 201 -12.32 -12.53 -15.40
CA SER A 201 -11.73 -12.19 -16.70
C SER A 201 -10.76 -13.27 -17.20
N LEU A 202 -10.50 -13.27 -18.50
CA LEU A 202 -9.49 -14.13 -19.13
C LEU A 202 -8.11 -13.90 -18.50
N CYS A 203 -7.77 -12.66 -18.14
CA CYS A 203 -6.49 -12.31 -17.53
C CYS A 203 -6.28 -13.02 -16.19
N LEU A 204 -7.31 -13.08 -15.34
CA LEU A 204 -7.26 -13.80 -14.07
C LEU A 204 -7.08 -15.31 -14.29
N TRP A 205 -7.68 -15.84 -15.35
CA TRP A 205 -7.50 -17.25 -15.69
C TRP A 205 -6.10 -17.57 -16.23
N CYS A 206 -5.55 -16.71 -17.08
CA CYS A 206 -4.16 -16.82 -17.55
C CYS A 206 -3.18 -16.74 -16.37
N ARG A 207 -3.43 -15.83 -15.42
CA ARG A 207 -2.68 -15.72 -14.16
C ARG A 207 -2.76 -17.00 -13.33
N GLU A 208 -3.93 -17.61 -13.20
CA GLU A 208 -4.12 -18.87 -12.48
C GLU A 208 -3.29 -20.02 -13.09
N LYS A 209 -3.14 -20.03 -14.42
CA LYS A 209 -2.32 -21.02 -15.15
C LYS A 209 -0.86 -20.63 -15.29
N CYS A 210 -0.45 -19.46 -14.78
CA CYS A 210 0.92 -19.02 -14.80
C CYS A 210 1.75 -19.85 -13.80
N THR A 211 2.92 -20.34 -14.24
CA THR A 211 3.77 -21.24 -13.45
C THR A 211 5.22 -20.75 -13.44
N SER A 212 6.14 -21.55 -12.89
CA SER A 212 7.58 -21.29 -13.00
C SER A 212 8.11 -21.19 -14.45
N LYS A 213 7.33 -21.68 -15.42
CA LYS A 213 7.63 -21.56 -16.85
C LYS A 213 7.20 -20.22 -17.47
N GLY A 214 6.57 -19.34 -16.70
CA GLY A 214 6.09 -18.04 -17.14
C GLY A 214 4.61 -18.01 -17.50
N TRP A 215 4.20 -16.90 -18.12
CA TRP A 215 2.83 -16.65 -18.56
C TRP A 215 2.43 -17.62 -19.67
N PRO A 216 1.24 -18.26 -19.60
CA PRO A 216 0.83 -19.22 -20.60
C PRO A 216 0.60 -18.53 -21.95
N GLU A 217 0.79 -19.26 -23.05
CA GLU A 217 0.46 -18.74 -24.38
C GLU A 217 -1.05 -18.62 -24.60
N ALA A 218 -1.79 -19.61 -24.09
CA ALA A 218 -3.25 -19.70 -24.17
C ALA A 218 -3.83 -20.56 -23.05
N VAL A 219 -5.12 -20.36 -22.76
CA VAL A 219 -5.94 -21.24 -21.89
C VAL A 219 -7.09 -21.85 -22.70
N LYS A 220 -7.54 -23.05 -22.31
CA LYS A 220 -8.58 -23.79 -23.04
C LYS A 220 -9.94 -23.62 -22.36
N LYS A 221 -10.92 -23.05 -23.06
CA LYS A 221 -12.32 -22.89 -22.64
C LYS A 221 -13.24 -23.62 -23.61
N ASP A 222 -14.01 -24.60 -23.13
CA ASP A 222 -15.00 -25.32 -23.94
C ASP A 222 -14.47 -25.85 -25.27
N GLY A 223 -13.25 -26.39 -25.26
CA GLY A 223 -12.57 -26.88 -26.46
C GLY A 223 -11.82 -25.83 -27.27
N LYS A 224 -12.07 -24.53 -27.06
CA LYS A 224 -11.42 -23.41 -27.76
C LYS A 224 -10.19 -22.91 -27.01
N LEU A 225 -9.13 -22.57 -27.74
CA LEU A 225 -7.94 -21.92 -27.20
C LEU A 225 -8.12 -20.40 -27.19
N LEU A 226 -8.00 -19.80 -26.01
CA LEU A 226 -8.06 -18.35 -25.79
C LEU A 226 -6.64 -17.84 -25.52
N PRO A 227 -6.10 -16.93 -26.34
CA PRO A 227 -4.71 -16.48 -26.21
C PRO A 227 -4.53 -15.59 -24.98
N CYS A 228 -3.51 -15.92 -24.19
CA CYS A 228 -3.09 -15.20 -22.99
C CYS A 228 -1.98 -14.19 -23.28
N ILE A 229 -1.15 -14.44 -24.30
CA ILE A 229 -0.13 -13.47 -24.72
C ILE A 229 -0.81 -12.23 -25.30
N PHE A 230 -0.36 -11.08 -24.84
CA PHE A 230 -0.64 -9.79 -25.44
C PHE A 230 0.65 -9.25 -26.08
N ASN A 231 0.57 -8.89 -27.35
CA ASN A 231 1.74 -8.39 -28.08
C ASN A 231 1.65 -6.84 -28.12
N LYS A 232 2.34 -6.16 -27.20
CA LYS A 232 2.39 -4.69 -27.11
C LYS A 232 2.77 -4.02 -28.45
N GLN A 233 3.48 -4.72 -29.33
CA GLN A 233 4.03 -4.14 -30.57
C GLN A 233 3.02 -3.89 -31.70
N ARG A 234 1.74 -4.25 -31.58
CA ARG A 234 0.75 -4.11 -32.67
C ARG A 234 -0.26 -2.96 -32.51
N GLN A 235 -0.11 -2.08 -31.52
CA GLN A 235 -1.02 -0.95 -31.32
C GLN A 235 -0.48 0.42 -31.80
N HIS A 236 0.70 0.45 -32.43
CA HIS A 236 1.29 1.65 -33.05
C HIS A 236 1.52 1.52 -34.57
N GLN A 237 0.80 0.63 -35.25
CA GLN A 237 0.74 0.57 -36.72
C GLN A 237 -0.66 0.88 -37.22
#